data_AF-A0AAE4AB78-F1
#
_entry.id   AF-A0AAE4AB78-F1
#
_cell.length_a   1.000
_cell.length_b   1.000
_cell.length_c   1.000
_cell.angle_alpha   90.00
_cell.angle_beta   90.00
_cell.angle_gamma   90.00
#
_symmetry.space_group_name_H-M   'P 1'
#
loop_
_entity.id
_entity.type
_entity.pdbx_description
1 polymer ?
#
loop_
_entity_poly.entity_id
_entity_poly.type
_entity_poly.pdbx_seq_one_letter_code
_entity_poly.pdbx_strand_id
1 'polypeptide(L)' 'MAIKVEHELHKRRLDRNVGLGLLLVAFVALVLGLTVVKVQTLDDPREMERFDHVARPALEDVARDESEEDAQ' A
#
# COMPACT_ATOMS: atom_id res chain seq x y z
N MET A 1 -34.77 -28.13 -14.02
CA MET A 1 -33.80 -29.11 -13.47
C MET A 1 -33.67 -28.80 -11.99
N ALA A 2 -34.20 -29.66 -11.10
CA ALA A 2 -34.20 -29.40 -9.67
C ALA A 2 -33.61 -30.62 -8.94
N ILE A 3 -32.32 -30.54 -8.63
CA ILE A 3 -31.65 -31.42 -7.69
C ILE A 3 -31.38 -30.54 -6.47
N LYS A 4 -32.21 -30.65 -5.44
CA LYS A 4 -31.97 -30.07 -4.11
C LYS A 4 -31.65 -31.19 -3.14
N VAL A 5 -30.42 -31.68 -3.23
CA VAL A 5 -29.75 -32.33 -2.10
C VAL A 5 -28.48 -31.52 -1.93
N GLU A 6 -28.47 -30.60 -0.96
CA GLU A 6 -27.25 -29.96 -0.46
C GLU A 6 -26.33 -31.09 0.03
N HIS A 7 -25.50 -31.63 -0.85
CA HIS A 7 -24.54 -32.65 -0.47
C HIS A 7 -23.57 -32.04 0.55
N GLU A 8 -23.19 -32.81 1.58
CA GLU A 8 -22.25 -32.37 2.64
C GLU A 8 -20.96 -31.72 2.10
N LEU A 9 -20.57 -32.08 0.88
CA LEU A 9 -19.43 -31.53 0.18
C LEU A 9 -19.56 -30.02 -0.13
N HIS A 10 -20.76 -29.52 -0.43
CA HIS A 10 -20.98 -28.07 -0.64
C HIS A 10 -20.84 -27.30 0.66
N LYS A 11 -21.38 -27.84 1.77
CA LYS A 11 -21.24 -27.26 3.11
C LYS A 11 -19.77 -27.18 3.54
N ARG A 12 -19.02 -28.27 3.36
CA ARG A 12 -17.59 -28.31 3.71
C ARG A 12 -16.72 -27.38 2.85
N ARG A 13 -17.08 -27.16 1.58
CA ARG A 13 -16.41 -26.18 0.71
C ARG A 13 -16.76 -24.76 1.11
N LEU A 14 -18.03 -24.50 1.44
CA LEU A 14 -18.49 -23.19 1.88
C LEU A 14 -17.74 -22.75 3.15
N ASP A 15 -17.66 -23.60 4.17
CA ASP A 15 -16.96 -23.27 5.42
C ASP A 15 -15.48 -22.91 5.19
N ARG A 16 -14.78 -23.68 4.35
CA ARG A 16 -13.37 -23.44 4.03
C ARG A 16 -13.17 -22.20 3.18
N ASN A 17 -14.05 -21.98 2.20
CA ASN A 17 -13.97 -20.82 1.31
C ASN A 17 -14.32 -19.53 2.06
N VAL A 18 -15.19 -19.58 3.07
CA VAL A 18 -15.46 -18.44 3.96
C VAL A 18 -14.20 -18.06 4.74
N GLY A 19 -13.53 -19.03 5.38
CA GLY A 19 -12.27 -18.76 6.08
C GLY A 19 -11.18 -18.20 5.17
N LEU A 20 -11.02 -18.77 3.97
CA LEU A 20 -10.11 -18.25 2.96
C LEU A 20 -10.50 -16.85 2.48
N GLY A 21 -11.80 -16.60 2.26
CA GLY A 21 -12.30 -15.29 1.85
C GLY A 21 -12.00 -14.21 2.88
N LEU A 22 -12.20 -14.50 4.17
CA LEU A 22 -11.85 -13.60 5.26
C LEU A 22 -10.34 -13.29 5.29
N LEU A 23 -9.50 -14.31 5.11
CA LEU A 23 -8.05 -14.14 5.07
C LEU A 23 -7.61 -13.26 3.89
N LEU A 24 -8.18 -13.50 2.70
CA LEU A 24 -7.88 -12.70 1.51
C LEU A 24 -8.30 -11.24 1.68
N VAL A 25 -9.50 -10.98 2.24
CA VAL A 25 -9.96 -9.62 2.52
C VAL A 25 -9.05 -8.94 3.55
N ALA A 26 -8.68 -9.63 4.62
CA ALA A 26 -7.76 -9.10 5.63
C ALA A 26 -6.39 -8.76 5.02
N PHE A 27 -5.85 -9.64 4.16
CA PHE A 27 -4.59 -9.40 3.47
C PHE A 27 -4.65 -8.15 2.58
N VAL A 28 -5.72 -8.01 1.78
CA VAL A 28 -5.93 -6.83 0.94
C VAL A 28 -6.05 -5.56 1.80
N ALA A 29 -6.80 -5.62 2.90
CA ALA A 29 -6.96 -4.49 3.81
C ALA A 29 -5.62 -4.07 4.45
N LEU A 30 -4.75 -5.02 4.81
CA LEU A 30 -3.41 -4.73 5.35
C LEU A 30 -2.54 -4.01 4.32
N VAL A 31 -2.49 -4.52 3.09
CA VAL A 31 -1.71 -3.91 2.00
C VAL A 31 -2.21 -2.51 1.71
N LEU A 32 -3.53 -2.35 1.50
CA LEU A 32 -4.13 -1.05 1.20
C LEU A 32 -3.99 -0.07 2.36
N GLY A 33 -4.21 -0.51 3.60
CA GLY A 33 -4.02 0.32 4.79
C GLY A 33 -2.59 0.82 4.91
N LEU A 34 -1.60 -0.06 4.71
CA LEU A 34 -0.20 0.33 4.66
C LEU A 34 0.10 1.27 3.48
N THR A 35 -0.49 1.05 2.31
CA THR A 35 -0.32 1.96 1.15
C THR A 35 -0.88 3.34 1.44
N VAL A 36 -2.07 3.44 2.03
CA VAL A 36 -2.69 4.73 2.39
C VAL A 36 -1.85 5.46 3.42
N VAL A 37 -1.37 4.77 4.45
CA VAL A 37 -0.43 5.37 5.41
C VAL A 37 0.84 5.82 4.68
N LYS A 38 1.45 4.94 3.89
CA LYS A 38 2.69 5.23 3.16
C LYS A 38 2.56 6.46 2.27
N VAL A 39 1.51 6.56 1.47
CA VAL A 39 1.29 7.69 0.55
C VAL A 39 1.06 8.99 1.33
N GLN A 40 0.35 8.95 2.45
CA GLN A 40 0.16 10.14 3.30
C GLN A 40 1.42 10.52 4.07
N THR A 41 2.33 9.59 4.36
CA THR A 41 3.60 9.89 5.05
C THR A 41 4.70 10.32 4.10
N LEU A 42 4.57 10.03 2.80
CA LEU A 42 5.54 10.42 1.78
C LEU A 42 5.21 11.85 1.30
N ASP A 43 5.25 12.81 2.22
CA ASP A 43 4.96 14.22 1.94
C ASP A 43 6.16 14.95 1.31
N ASP A 44 7.37 14.38 1.38
CA ASP A 44 8.59 14.98 0.81
C ASP A 44 8.83 14.47 -0.62
N PRO A 45 8.66 15.32 -1.65
CA PRO A 45 8.93 14.96 -3.05
C PRO A 45 10.38 14.53 -3.28
N ARG A 46 11.32 14.96 -2.41
CA ARG A 46 12.75 14.64 -2.51
C ARG A 46 13.02 13.16 -2.30
N GLU A 47 12.27 12.48 -1.42
CA GLU A 47 12.43 11.04 -1.21
C GLU A 47 12.01 10.20 -2.43
N MET A 48 11.14 10.75 -3.27
CA MET A 48 10.73 10.12 -4.53
C MET A 48 11.85 10.19 -5.59
N GLU A 49 12.66 11.25 -5.56
CA GLU A 49 13.67 11.56 -6.58
C GLU A 49 15.10 11.20 -6.16
N ARG A 50 15.36 11.02 -4.85
CA ARG A 50 16.67 10.71 -4.28
C ARG A 50 17.32 9.40 -4.77
N PHE A 51 16.54 8.48 -5.33
CA PHE A 51 17.05 7.21 -5.87
C PHE A 51 17.52 7.30 -7.34
N ASP A 52 17.35 8.46 -7.99
CA ASP A 52 17.92 8.73 -9.31
C ASP A 52 19.40 9.14 -9.17
N HIS A 53 20.27 8.58 -10.01
CA HIS A 53 21.72 8.79 -9.94
C HIS A 53 22.18 9.97 -10.81
N VAL A 54 21.24 10.66 -11.44
CA VAL A 54 21.50 11.85 -12.23
C VAL A 54 21.40 13.08 -11.32
N ALA A 55 22.42 13.93 -11.37
CA ALA A 55 22.42 15.20 -10.64
C ALA A 55 21.24 16.08 -11.10
N ARG A 56 20.44 16.55 -10.14
CA ARG A 56 19.27 17.43 -10.37
C ARG A 56 19.48 18.78 -9.68
N PRO A 57 19.88 19.82 -10.44
CA PRO A 57 20.18 21.14 -9.88
C PRO A 57 19.01 21.76 -9.09
N ALA A 58 17.76 21.50 -9.51
CA ALA A 58 16.57 22.01 -8.84
C ALA A 58 16.40 21.53 -7.39
N LEU A 59 16.96 20.37 -7.01
CA LEU A 59 16.95 19.90 -5.62
C LEU A 59 18.09 20.52 -4.81
N GLU A 60 19.18 20.87 -5.49
CA GLU A 60 20.38 21.48 -4.91
C GLU A 60 20.13 22.95 -4.55
N ASP A 61 19.37 23.66 -5.38
CA ASP A 61 18.92 25.03 -5.12
C ASP A 61 18.00 25.13 -3.90
N VAL A 62 17.04 24.20 -3.78
CA VAL A 62 16.13 24.14 -2.62
C VAL A 62 16.89 23.78 -1.32
N ALA A 63 17.86 22.86 -1.39
CA ALA A 63 18.69 22.53 -0.24
C ALA A 63 19.62 23.69 0.19
N ARG A 64 20.08 24.50 -0.78
CA ARG A 64 20.86 25.70 -0.51
C ARG A 64 20.02 26.76 0.20
N ASP A 65 18.81 27.02 -0.28
CA ASP A 65 17.91 28.01 0.30
C ASP A 65 17.50 27.64 1.75
N GLU A 66 17.24 26.36 2.04
CA GLU A 66 16.99 25.89 3.42
C GLU A 66 18.20 26.05 4.34
N SER A 67 19.41 25.76 3.84
CA SER A 67 20.64 25.95 4.62
C SER A 67 20.95 27.43 4.91
N GLU A 68 20.46 28.34 4.07
CA GLU A 68 20.57 29.78 4.24
C GLU A 68 19.49 30.33 5.20
N GLU A 69 18.31 29.71 5.27
CA GLU A 69 17.25 30.02 6.26
C GLU A 69 17.61 29.50 7.66
N ASP A 70 18.11 28.26 7.78
CA ASP A 70 18.51 27.67 9.07
C ASP A 70 19.75 28.35 9.69
N ALA A 71 20.52 29.08 8.88
CA ALA A 71 21.71 29.82 9.29
C ALA A 71 21.42 31.27 9.73
N GLN A 72 20.18 31.76 9.59
CA GLN A 72 19.71 33.08 10.06
C GLN A 72 19.06 33.01 11.44
#